data_AF-A0A852VQE5-F1
#
_entry.id   AF-A0A852VQE5-F1
#
_cell.length_a   1.000
_cell.length_b   1.000
_cell.length_c   1.000
_cell.angle_alpha   90.00
_cell.angle_beta   90.00
_cell.angle_gamma   90.00
#
_symmetry.space_group_name_H-M   'P 1'
#
loop_
_entity.id
_entity.type
_entity.pdbx_description
1 polymer ?
#
loop_
_entity_poly.entity_id
_entity_poly.type
_entity_poly.pdbx_seq_one_letter_code
_entity_poly.pdbx_strand_id
1 'polypeptide(L)'
;MGLVLNTGRTVAVVARELGINEATLGRWVHLHKDRQGVGEAPLSESERVELGRLRKDVAELKLDRAFLKKASLFFAQEASDTNVKRSN
;
A
#
# COMPACT_ATOMS: atom_id res chain seq x y z
N MET A 1 -12.09 -8.58 -0.43
CA MET A 1 -11.96 -9.84 0.32
C MET A 1 -11.23 -9.63 1.64
N GLY A 2 -11.69 -8.70 2.50
CA GLY A 2 -11.03 -8.36 3.76
C GLY A 2 -11.92 -8.53 5.00
N LEU A 3 -13.18 -8.93 4.82
CA LEU A 3 -14.17 -8.86 5.90
C LEU A 3 -14.12 -10.07 6.84
N VAL A 4 -13.88 -11.27 6.33
CA VAL A 4 -13.86 -12.51 7.14
C VAL A 4 -12.58 -12.61 7.98
N LEU A 5 -11.44 -12.21 7.40
CA LEU A 5 -10.13 -12.42 8.02
C LEU A 5 -9.78 -11.37 9.08
N ASN A 6 -10.45 -10.21 9.07
CA ASN A 6 -10.10 -9.06 9.91
C ASN A 6 -11.13 -8.74 11.00
N THR A 7 -12.25 -9.47 11.08
CA THR A 7 -13.35 -9.16 12.03
C THR A 7 -13.63 -10.25 13.06
N GLY A 8 -12.89 -11.38 13.04
CA GLY A 8 -13.12 -12.51 13.96
C GLY A 8 -14.48 -13.19 13.81
N ARG A 9 -15.25 -12.87 12.78
CA ARG A 9 -16.58 -13.42 12.51
C ARG A 9 -16.48 -14.76 11.79
N THR A 10 -17.42 -15.67 12.08
CA THR A 10 -17.44 -17.01 11.47
C THR A 10 -17.79 -16.94 9.98
N VAL A 11 -17.25 -17.89 9.21
CA VAL A 11 -17.48 -17.99 7.75
C VAL A 11 -18.98 -18.05 7.42
N ALA A 12 -19.76 -18.77 8.23
CA ALA A 12 -21.22 -18.86 8.13
C ALA A 12 -21.92 -17.49 8.16
N VAL A 13 -21.55 -16.63 9.10
CA VAL A 13 -22.16 -15.30 9.26
C VAL A 13 -21.90 -14.43 8.04
N VAL A 14 -20.66 -14.43 7.56
CA VAL A 14 -20.27 -13.60 6.41
C VAL A 14 -20.81 -14.16 5.09
N ALA A 15 -20.93 -15.49 4.95
CA ALA A 15 -21.54 -16.13 3.79
C ALA A 15 -23.02 -15.71 3.65
N ARG A 16 -23.75 -15.72 4.76
CA ARG A 16 -25.15 -15.31 4.81
C ARG A 16 -25.34 -13.81 4.52
N GLU A 17 -24.47 -12.95 5.03
CA GLU A 17 -24.48 -11.50 4.74
C GLU A 17 -24.23 -11.20 3.26
N LEU A 18 -23.36 -11.99 2.61
CA LEU A 18 -22.98 -11.80 1.22
C LEU A 18 -23.87 -12.57 0.22
N GLY A 19 -24.84 -13.35 0.71
CA GLY A 19 -25.72 -14.17 -0.13
C GLY A 19 -25.00 -15.26 -0.92
N ILE A 20 -23.82 -15.69 -0.46
CA ILE A 20 -22.99 -16.71 -1.12
C ILE A 20 -22.99 -17.99 -0.31
N ASN A 21 -22.75 -19.11 -0.99
CA ASN A 21 -22.68 -20.41 -0.34
C ASN A 21 -21.49 -20.47 0.64
N GLU A 22 -21.75 -20.97 1.86
CA GLU A 22 -20.76 -21.08 2.94
C GLU A 22 -19.56 -21.96 2.56
N ALA A 23 -19.79 -23.07 1.84
CA ALA A 23 -18.70 -23.94 1.40
C ALA A 23 -17.79 -23.24 0.37
N THR A 24 -18.36 -22.40 -0.49
CA THR A 24 -17.60 -21.58 -1.46
C THR A 24 -16.75 -20.54 -0.74
N LEU A 25 -17.35 -19.81 0.21
CA LEU A 25 -16.61 -18.83 1.00
C LEU A 25 -15.55 -19.50 1.88
N GLY A 26 -15.86 -20.65 2.50
CA GLY A 26 -14.93 -21.45 3.28
C GLY A 26 -13.73 -21.92 2.45
N ARG A 27 -13.96 -22.38 1.21
CA ARG A 27 -12.89 -22.74 0.29
C ARG A 27 -12.00 -21.56 -0.09
N TRP A 28 -12.59 -20.38 -0.32
CA TRP A 28 -11.80 -19.16 -0.59
C TRP A 28 -11.02 -18.69 0.62
N VAL A 29 -11.58 -18.78 1.83
CA VAL A 29 -10.90 -18.47 3.08
C VAL A 29 -9.76 -19.46 3.33
N HIS A 30 -9.98 -20.75 3.09
CA HIS A 30 -8.94 -21.78 3.21
C HIS A 30 -7.82 -21.55 2.19
N LEU A 31 -8.14 -21.33 0.92
CA LEU A 31 -7.15 -21.01 -0.11
C LEU A 31 -6.40 -19.71 0.20
N HIS A 32 -7.07 -18.71 0.75
CA HIS A 32 -6.42 -17.48 1.18
C HIS A 32 -5.53 -17.72 2.41
N LYS A 33 -5.96 -18.56 3.36
CA LYS A 33 -5.15 -18.98 4.51
C LYS A 33 -3.96 -19.84 4.10
N ASP A 34 -4.08 -20.70 3.10
CA ASP A 34 -2.96 -21.50 2.58
C ASP A 34 -1.98 -20.62 1.81
N ARG A 35 -2.48 -19.65 1.03
CA ARG A 35 -1.65 -18.62 0.40
C ARG A 35 -0.97 -17.71 1.43
N GLN A 36 -1.59 -17.48 2.58
CA GLN A 36 -0.99 -16.80 3.74
C GLN A 36 -0.14 -17.74 4.62
N GLY A 37 -0.32 -19.06 4.54
CA GLY A 37 0.55 -20.08 5.14
C GLY A 37 1.83 -20.29 4.35
N VAL A 38 1.82 -19.88 3.07
CA VAL A 38 3.01 -19.54 2.26
C VAL A 38 3.45 -18.08 2.52
N GLY A 39 2.92 -17.43 3.56
CA GLY A 39 3.13 -16.04 3.92
C GLY A 39 3.53 -15.87 5.39
N GLU A 40 4.68 -16.44 5.76
CA GLU A 40 5.65 -15.94 6.74
C GLU A 40 6.67 -17.06 7.00
N ALA A 41 7.42 -17.45 5.97
CA ALA A 41 8.74 -18.00 6.27
C ALA A 41 9.51 -16.85 6.96
N PRO A 42 10.17 -17.08 8.10
CA PRO A 42 11.03 -16.07 8.69
C PRO A 42 12.02 -15.62 7.62
N LEU A 43 12.05 -14.32 7.31
CA LEU A 43 12.99 -13.76 6.35
C LEU A 43 14.39 -14.29 6.67
N SER A 44 15.08 -14.82 5.66
CA SER A 44 16.50 -15.13 5.78
C SER A 44 17.27 -13.87 6.15
N GLU A 45 18.46 -14.03 6.74
CA GLU A 45 19.26 -12.88 7.17
C GLU A 45 19.58 -11.94 6.00
N SER A 46 19.85 -12.51 4.81
CA SER A 46 20.03 -11.75 3.57
C SER A 46 18.80 -10.93 3.19
N GLU A 47 17.60 -11.48 3.34
CA GLU A 47 16.36 -10.77 3.03
C GLU A 47 16.05 -9.66 4.03
N ARG A 48 16.43 -9.83 5.31
CA ARG A 48 16.30 -8.76 6.32
C ARG A 48 17.23 -7.59 6.05
N VAL A 49 18.48 -7.86 5.68
CA VAL A 49 19.46 -6.85 5.31
C VAL A 49 18.98 -6.05 4.10
N GLU A 50 18.52 -6.74 3.05
CA GLU A 50 18.02 -6.09 1.85
C GLU A 50 16.74 -5.30 2.11
N LEU A 51 15.85 -5.80 2.97
CA LEU A 51 14.66 -5.05 3.42
C LEU A 51 15.05 -3.76 4.16
N GLY A 52 16.09 -3.80 4.98
CA GLY A 52 16.64 -2.62 5.65
C GLY A 52 17.17 -1.59 4.66
N ARG A 53 17.96 -2.04 3.67
CA ARG A 53 18.48 -1.19 2.60
C ARG A 53 17.37 -0.53 1.79
N LEU A 54 16.40 -1.33 1.32
CA LEU A 54 15.28 -0.84 0.53
C LEU A 54 14.41 0.16 1.31
N ARG A 55 14.20 -0.05 2.62
CA ARG A 55 13.47 0.91 3.46
C ARG A 55 14.19 2.25 3.56
N LYS A 56 15.52 2.23 3.65
CA LYS A 56 16.34 3.45 3.64
C LYS A 56 16.23 4.18 2.30
N ASP A 57 16.40 3.45 1.20
CA ASP A 57 16.33 4.02 -0.16
C ASP A 57 14.95 4.63 -0.43
N VAL A 58 13.87 3.97 0.00
CA VAL A 58 12.50 4.51 -0.12
C VAL A 58 12.29 5.77 0.72
N ALA A 59 12.90 5.86 1.90
CA ALA A 59 12.82 7.06 2.73
C ALA A 59 13.54 8.25 2.05
N GLU A 60 14.73 8.01 1.50
CA GLU A 60 15.51 9.01 0.77
C GLU A 60 14.78 9.51 -0.47
N LEU A 61 14.30 8.59 -1.32
CA LEU A 61 13.52 8.94 -2.52
C LEU A 61 12.25 9.75 -2.22
N LYS A 62 11.61 9.49 -1.07
CA LYS A 62 10.44 10.28 -0.64
C LYS A 62 10.82 11.70 -0.28
N LEU A 63 11.98 11.91 0.36
CA LEU A 63 12.49 13.25 0.66
C LEU A 63 12.84 13.99 -0.62
N ASP A 64 13.55 13.36 -1.54
CA ASP A 64 13.91 13.96 -2.83
C ASP A 64 12.69 14.35 -3.64
N ARG A 65 11.70 13.45 -3.73
CA ARG A 65 10.43 13.76 -4.39
C ARG A 65 9.71 14.93 -3.74
N ALA A 66 9.71 15.02 -2.40
CA ALA A 66 9.08 16.11 -1.69
C ALA A 66 9.81 17.44 -1.94
N PHE A 67 11.14 17.42 -1.98
CA PHE A 67 11.96 18.59 -2.31
C PHE A 67 11.70 19.05 -3.74
N LEU A 68 11.77 18.16 -4.72
CA LEU A 68 11.52 18.48 -6.13
C LEU A 68 10.11 19.05 -6.35
N LYS A 69 9.11 18.52 -5.63
CA LYS A 69 7.75 19.05 -5.70
C LYS A 69 7.65 20.48 -5.14
N LYS A 70 8.37 20.80 -4.06
CA LYS A 70 8.41 22.17 -3.53
C LYS A 70 9.14 23.11 -4.48
N ALA A 71 10.27 22.66 -5.04
CA ALA A 71 11.03 23.42 -6.01
C ALA A 71 10.19 23.72 -7.26
N SER A 72 9.49 22.73 -7.82
CA SER A 72 8.65 22.92 -9.00
C SER A 72 7.50 23.89 -8.76
N LEU A 73 6.88 23.87 -7.58
CA LEU A 73 5.86 24.86 -7.19
C LEU A 73 6.44 26.27 -7.08
N PHE A 74 7.61 26.42 -6.46
CA PHE A 74 8.30 27.71 -6.36
C PHE A 74 8.60 28.31 -7.73
N PHE A 75 9.19 27.52 -8.63
CA PHE A 75 9.51 27.99 -9.99
C PHE A 75 8.26 28.29 -10.83
N ALA A 76 7.19 27.50 -10.67
CA ALA A 76 5.92 27.78 -11.34
C ALA A 76 5.29 29.10 -10.87
N GLN A 77 5.42 29.42 -9.57
CA GLN A 77 4.96 30.71 -9.02
C GLN A 77 5.78 31.87 -9.57
N GLU A 78 7.12 31.79 -9.56
CA GLU A 78 7.97 32.85 -10.12
C GLU A 78 7.72 33.08 -11.62
N ALA A 79 7.53 32.01 -12.39
CA ALA A 79 7.18 32.11 -13.81
C ALA A 79 5.82 32.82 -14.02
N SER A 80 4.87 32.60 -13.11
CA SER A 80 3.56 33.25 -13.15
C SER A 80 3.67 34.74 -12.78
N ASP A 81 4.39 35.06 -11.70
CA ASP A 81 4.58 36.42 -11.20
C ASP A 81 5.35 37.31 -12.19
N THR A 82 6.36 36.74 -12.87
CA THR A 82 7.11 37.45 -13.92
C THR A 82 6.26 37.73 -15.16
N ASN A 83 5.34 36.83 -15.51
CA ASN A 83 4.42 37.04 -16.63
C ASN A 83 3.38 38.14 -16.34
N VAL A 84 2.87 38.21 -15.10
CA VAL A 84 1.94 39.26 -14.66
C VAL A 84 2.58 40.65 -14.73
N LYS A 85 3.84 40.81 -14.27
CA LYS A 85 4.55 42.09 -14.32
C LYS A 85 4.86 42.59 -15.73
N ARG A 86 4.95 41.69 -16.72
CA ARG A 86 5.23 42.05 -18.12
C ARG A 86 3.95 42.47 -18.87
N SER A 87 2.78 42.15 -18.33
CA SER A 87 1.47 42.42 -18.94
C SER A 87 0.79 43.71 -18.43
N ASN A 88 1.41 44.43 -17.51
CA ASN A 88 1.05 45.78 -17.05
C ASN A 88 2.10 46.79 -17.52
#